data_AF-A0A182W300-F1
#
_entry.id   AF-A0A182W300-F1
#
_cell.length_a   1.000
_cell.length_b   1.000
_cell.length_c   1.000
_cell.angle_alpha   90.00
_cell.angle_beta   90.00
_cell.angle_gamma   90.00
#
_symmetry.space_group_name_H-M   'P 1'
#
loop_
_entity.id
_entity.type
_entity.pdbx_description
1 polymer ?
#
loop_
_entity_poly.entity_id
_entity_poly.type
_entity_poly.pdbx_seq_one_letter_code
_entity_poly.pdbx_strand_id
1 'polypeptide(L)'
;MDTEYGNRHIVVCGHITYESVSHFLKDFLHEDREDVDVEVVFLHRKEPDLELEGLLKRHYTTVEFFQGTMMNAVDLERVKI
;
A
#
# COMPACT_ATOMS: atom_id res chain seq x y z
N MET A 1 1.78 -25.28 -15.06
CA MET A 1 3.09 -24.67 -14.74
C MET A 1 2.76 -23.22 -14.53
N ASP A 2 2.21 -22.94 -13.36
CA ASP A 2 1.70 -21.62 -13.01
C ASP A 2 2.85 -20.93 -12.31
N THR A 3 3.55 -20.11 -13.08
CA THR A 3 4.69 -19.36 -12.62
C THR A 3 4.17 -18.25 -11.71
N GLU A 4 4.07 -18.53 -10.41
CA GLU A 4 3.88 -17.54 -9.33
C GLU A 4 5.11 -16.62 -9.24
N TYR A 5 5.39 -15.85 -10.29
CA TYR A 5 6.13 -14.60 -10.15
C TYR A 5 5.15 -13.56 -9.60
N GLY A 6 4.69 -13.77 -8.38
CA GLY A 6 3.91 -12.78 -7.66
C GLY A 6 4.85 -11.65 -7.26
N ASN A 7 4.60 -10.44 -7.76
CA ASN A 7 5.22 -9.24 -7.20
C ASN A 7 5.03 -9.31 -5.68
N ARG A 8 6.14 -9.27 -4.93
CA ARG A 8 6.09 -9.25 -3.47
C ARG A 8 5.28 -8.02 -3.09
N HIS A 9 4.31 -8.16 -2.20
CA HIS A 9 3.57 -7.01 -1.72
C HIS A 9 3.49 -7.02 -0.20
N ILE A 10 3.30 -5.85 0.38
CA ILE A 10 3.04 -5.66 1.80
C ILE A 10 1.70 -4.97 1.98
N VAL A 11 0.93 -5.41 2.98
CA VAL A 11 -0.31 -4.74 3.36
C VAL A 11 -0.05 -3.85 4.56
N VAL A 12 -0.26 -2.54 4.40
CA VAL A 12 -0.11 -1.52 5.44
C VAL A 12 -1.49 -1.09 5.91
N CYS A 13 -1.76 -1.22 7.21
CA CYS A 13 -3.04 -0.88 7.82
C CYS A 13 -2.84 -0.13 9.13
N GLY A 14 -3.92 0.32 9.77
CA GLY A 14 -3.88 1.03 11.05
C GLY A 14 -4.14 2.53 10.89
N HIS A 15 -3.26 3.36 11.46
CA HIS A 15 -3.40 4.83 11.43
C HIS A 15 -2.85 5.41 10.12
N ILE A 16 -3.68 5.37 9.09
CA ILE A 16 -3.36 5.87 7.75
C ILE A 16 -3.76 7.35 7.66
N THR A 17 -2.75 8.22 7.60
CA THR A 17 -2.87 9.67 7.38
C THR A 17 -1.81 10.11 6.38
N TYR A 18 -1.93 11.31 5.82
CA TYR A 18 -0.89 11.87 4.96
C TYR A 18 0.50 11.84 5.63
N GLU A 19 0.59 12.25 6.90
CA GLU A 19 1.86 12.30 7.64
C GLU A 19 2.48 10.91 7.86
N SER A 20 1.69 9.92 8.29
CA SER A 20 2.21 8.58 8.54
C SER A 20 2.63 7.88 7.25
N VAL A 21 1.85 8.03 6.19
CA VAL A 21 2.13 7.44 4.87
C VAL A 21 3.32 8.12 4.20
N SER A 22 3.44 9.44 4.27
CA SER A 22 4.55 10.19 3.69
C SER A 22 5.90 9.78 4.29
N HIS A 23 5.98 9.69 5.62
CA HIS A 23 7.17 9.19 6.29
C HIS A 23 7.48 7.74 5.92
N PHE A 24 6.48 6.87 5.91
CA PHE A 24 6.65 5.49 5.53
C PHE A 24 7.21 5.34 4.10
N LEU A 25 6.58 5.98 3.11
CA LEU A 25 7.00 5.86 1.71
C LEU A 25 8.40 6.44 1.47
N LYS A 26 8.75 7.54 2.17
CA LYS A 26 10.09 8.14 2.07
C LYS A 26 11.19 7.18 2.50
N ASP A 27 10.96 6.41 3.57
CA ASP A 27 11.96 5.48 4.11
C ASP A 27 11.93 4.12 3.40
N PHE A 28 10.75 3.70 2.93
CA PHE A 28 10.51 2.39 2.33
C PHE A 28 10.88 2.35 0.84
N LEU A 29 10.50 3.38 0.07
CA LEU A 29 10.77 3.50 -1.37
C LEU A 29 12.02 4.35 -1.67
N HIS A 30 12.96 4.41 -0.74
CA HIS A 30 14.17 5.21 -0.91
C HIS A 30 15.07 4.64 -2.03
N GLU A 31 15.62 5.51 -2.88
CA GLU A 31 16.43 5.14 -4.05
C GLU A 31 17.70 4.35 -3.73
N ASP A 32 18.25 4.55 -2.53
CA ASP A 32 19.40 3.79 -2.01
C ASP A 32 19.07 2.33 -1.63
N ARG A 33 17.80 1.90 -1.71
CA ARG A 33 17.42 0.50 -1.45
C ARG A 33 17.47 -0.30 -2.74
N GLU A 34 18.34 -1.32 -2.77
CA GLU A 34 18.57 -2.19 -3.93
C GLU A 34 17.38 -3.10 -4.30
N ASP A 35 16.33 -3.16 -3.47
CA ASP A 35 15.29 -4.20 -3.49
C ASP A 35 13.86 -3.62 -3.42
N VAL A 36 13.56 -2.59 -4.22
CA VAL A 36 12.24 -1.89 -4.26
C VAL A 36 11.18 -2.55 -5.16
N ASP A 37 11.37 -3.81 -5.55
CA ASP A 37 10.35 -4.61 -6.26
C ASP A 37 9.33 -5.20 -5.26
N VAL A 38 8.75 -4.31 -4.45
CA VAL A 38 7.71 -4.63 -3.47
C VAL A 38 6.57 -3.62 -3.61
N GLU A 39 5.37 -4.10 -3.93
CA GLU A 39 4.16 -3.28 -3.99
C GLU A 39 3.62 -3.01 -2.58
N VAL A 40 3.19 -1.77 -2.33
CA VAL A 40 2.60 -1.37 -1.05
C VAL A 40 1.09 -1.24 -1.20
N VAL A 41 0.35 -2.05 -0.46
CA VAL A 41 -1.11 -2.03 -0.46
C VAL A 41 -1.60 -1.41 0.85
N PHE A 42 -2.23 -0.24 0.79
CA PHE A 42 -2.85 0.39 1.95
C PHE A 42 -4.29 -0.09 2.13
N LEU A 43 -4.62 -0.56 3.34
CA LEU A 43 -6.00 -0.93 3.71
C LEU A 43 -6.50 -0.03 4.85
N HIS A 44 -7.48 0.82 4.55
CA HIS A 44 -8.06 1.73 5.54
C HIS A 44 -9.58 1.88 5.42
N ARG A 45 -10.25 2.17 6.54
CA ARG A 45 -11.72 2.20 6.61
C ARG A 45 -12.34 3.40 5.90
N LYS A 46 -11.64 4.52 5.90
CA LYS A 46 -12.06 5.77 5.27
C LYS A 46 -11.34 5.96 3.95
N GLU A 47 -12.01 6.55 2.99
CA GLU A 47 -11.35 7.02 1.77
C GLU A 47 -10.24 8.04 2.11
N PRO A 48 -9.17 8.08 1.30
CA PRO A 48 -8.13 9.09 1.45
C PRO A 48 -8.71 10.49 1.21
N ASP A 49 -8.19 11.49 1.93
CA ASP A 49 -8.45 12.88 1.58
C ASP A 49 -7.64 13.31 0.35
N LEU A 50 -7.85 14.54 -0.12
CA LEU A 50 -7.19 15.07 -1.33
C LEU A 50 -5.66 15.09 -1.22
N GLU A 51 -5.11 15.31 -0.03
CA GLU A 51 -3.66 15.34 0.17
C GLU A 51 -3.08 13.92 0.09
N LEU A 52 -3.71 12.96 0.78
CA LEU A 52 -3.31 11.57 0.75
C LEU A 52 -3.50 10.97 -0.65
N GLU A 53 -4.60 11.26 -1.35
CA GLU A 53 -4.76 10.88 -2.75
C GLU A 53 -3.64 11.43 -3.63
N GLY A 54 -3.29 12.70 -3.43
CA GLY A 54 -2.21 13.36 -4.16
C GLY A 54 -0.85 12.69 -3.93
N LEU A 55 -0.61 12.18 -2.71
CA LEU A 55 0.57 11.41 -2.38
C LEU A 55 0.55 10.02 -3.07
N LEU A 56 -0.54 9.27 -2.93
CA LEU A 56 -0.69 7.93 -3.52
C LEU A 56 -0.52 7.97 -5.05
N LYS A 57 -1.13 8.95 -5.72
CA LYS A 57 -1.03 9.14 -7.18
C LYS A 57 0.39 9.42 -7.67
N ARG A 58 1.28 9.98 -6.84
CA ARG A 58 2.71 10.18 -7.22
C ARG A 58 3.49 8.87 -7.25
N HIS A 59 3.02 7.85 -6.52
CA HIS A 59 3.65 6.53 -6.40
C HIS A 59 2.77 5.42 -6.99
N TYR A 60 1.92 5.74 -7.97
CA TYR A 60 0.88 4.83 -8.47
C TYR A 60 1.39 3.51 -9.06
N THR A 61 2.67 3.43 -9.45
CA THR A 61 3.29 2.20 -9.97
C THR A 61 3.71 1.23 -8.89
N THR A 62 3.81 1.68 -7.63
CA THR A 62 4.29 0.88 -6.50
C THR A 62 3.33 0.89 -5.31
N VAL A 63 2.23 1.64 -5.39
CA VAL A 63 1.29 1.84 -4.28
C VAL A 63 -0.16 1.67 -4.75
N GLU A 64 -0.92 0.87 -4.00
CA GLU A 64 -2.37 0.73 -4.14
C GLU A 64 -3.10 1.07 -2.82
N PHE A 65 -4.36 1.46 -2.93
CA PHE A 65 -5.21 1.75 -1.77
C PHE A 65 -6.56 1.04 -1.90
N PHE A 66 -6.96 0.35 -0.84
CA PHE A 66 -8.27 -0.28 -0.70
C PHE A 66 -9.01 0.29 0.50
N GLN A 67 -10.27 0.66 0.27
CA GLN A 67 -11.17 0.93 1.37
C GLN A 67 -11.67 -0.38 1.98
N GLY A 68 -11.40 -0.59 3.28
CA GLY A 68 -11.78 -1.79 4.00
C GLY A 68 -11.15 -1.90 5.39
N THR A 69 -11.25 -3.06 6.01
CA THR A 69 -10.71 -3.32 7.35
C THR A 69 -10.12 -4.72 7.46
N MET A 70 -9.04 -4.86 8.22
CA MET A 70 -8.45 -6.17 8.56
C MET A 70 -9.39 -7.13 9.32
N MET A 71 -10.52 -6.63 9.82
CA MET A 71 -11.50 -7.40 10.58
C MET A 71 -12.54 -8.10 9.70
N ASN A 72 -12.49 -7.89 8.38
CA ASN A 72 -13.43 -8.45 7.42
C ASN A 72 -12.67 -9.39 6.46
N ALA A 73 -13.05 -10.67 6.45
CA ALA A 73 -12.41 -11.68 5.60
C ALA A 73 -12.49 -11.34 4.10
N VAL A 74 -13.59 -10.72 3.66
CA VAL A 74 -13.74 -10.27 2.26
C VAL A 74 -12.72 -9.18 1.93
N ASP A 75 -12.41 -8.30 2.88
CA ASP A 75 -11.43 -7.24 2.66
C ASP A 75 -10.00 -7.80 2.59
N LEU A 76 -9.72 -8.86 3.36
CA LEU A 76 -8.43 -9.56 3.32
C LEU A 76 -8.23 -10.30 1.99
N GLU A 77 -9.27 -10.95 1.46
CA GLU A 77 -9.22 -11.57 0.13
C GLU A 77 -8.98 -10.55 -0.98
N ARG A 78 -9.57 -9.35 -0.88
CA ARG A 78 -9.36 -8.26 -1.86
C ARG A 78 -7.92 -7.76 -1.91
N VAL A 79 -7.21 -7.77 -0.79
CA VAL A 79 -5.80 -7.35 -0.71
C VAL A 79 -4.81 -8.50 -0.90
N LYS A 80 -5.29 -9.70 -1.31
CA LYS A 80 -4.49 -10.89 -1.67
C LYS A 80 -3.46 -11.31 -0.60
N ILE A 81 -3.84 -11.27 0.68
CA ILE A 81 -3.03 -11.83 1.78
C ILE A 81 -2.86 -13.34 1.63
#